data_AF-A0A8B7UUH5-F1
#
_entry.id   AF-A0A8B7UUH5-F1
#
_cell.length_a   1.000
_cell.length_b   1.000
_cell.length_c   1.000
_cell.angle_alpha   90.00
_cell.angle_beta   90.00
_cell.angle_gamma   90.00
#
_symmetry.space_group_name_H-M   'P 1'
#
loop_
_entity.id
_entity.type
_entity.pdbx_description
1 polymer ?
#
loop_
_entity_poly.entity_id
_entity_poly.type
_entity_poly.pdbx_seq_one_letter_code
_entity_poly.pdbx_strand_id
1 'polypeptide(L)'
;MAPSKQVNSGEKLQLQECLWAESLGSFKDDMLLVETRGPHDNRSLCALEPSGCTPLPSRASTRAARLGQQLLQDLHSGQCLQLWDDDLGALWACPMDKYIHKRWALGWLACLLFAAMLFFLLLLKKDHVKAAASGRSALLLHSADGAGFERLVGALASALCRLPLRVAVDLWSRRELSAQGPLAWFHAQRRQTLQEGGVVVLLFSPGAVALCHEWLQDGAPAPGAHCPHDAFAASLSCVLPDFLQGRAHGRYIGACFDGLLHPDAVPALFRAVPVFSLPSQLPDFLGALQGPGASSPGLLGKRAEQVSRALQPALDNCFLSLGSPREGRGTGHGAEDRT
;
A
#
# COMPACT_ATOMS: atom_id res chain seq x y z
N MET A 1 15.21 -42.81 30.30
CA MET A 1 15.35 -44.30 30.26
C MET A 1 14.78 -44.85 31.57
N ALA A 2 13.73 -45.67 31.52
CA ALA A 2 13.16 -46.27 32.73
C ALA A 2 14.03 -47.44 33.21
N PRO A 3 14.07 -47.76 34.53
CA PRO A 3 14.71 -48.97 35.02
C PRO A 3 14.11 -50.19 34.31
N SER A 4 14.91 -50.89 33.50
CA SER A 4 14.50 -52.12 32.82
C SER A 4 15.05 -53.32 33.58
N LYS A 5 14.20 -54.29 33.90
CA LYS A 5 14.66 -55.58 34.40
C LYS A 5 15.11 -56.40 33.20
N GLN A 6 16.41 -56.64 33.09
CA GLN A 6 16.97 -57.56 32.11
C GLN A 6 17.34 -58.87 32.81
N VAL A 7 16.73 -59.97 32.39
CA VAL A 7 17.05 -61.31 32.89
C VAL A 7 17.82 -62.05 31.80
N ASN A 8 19.07 -62.38 32.09
CA ASN A 8 19.94 -63.12 31.20
C ASN A 8 20.08 -64.57 31.71
N SER A 9 19.89 -65.55 30.82
CA SER A 9 20.13 -66.96 31.11
C SER A 9 21.01 -67.54 29.99
N GLY A 10 22.19 -68.02 30.36
CA GLY A 10 23.16 -68.59 29.41
C GLY A 10 23.60 -67.61 28.32
N GLU A 11 23.99 -66.38 28.71
CA GLU A 11 24.43 -65.28 27.85
C GLU A 11 23.40 -64.73 26.83
N LYS A 12 22.19 -65.30 26.78
CA LYS A 12 21.07 -64.77 25.96
C LYS A 12 20.11 -63.93 26.80
N LEU A 13 19.83 -62.72 26.31
CA LEU A 13 18.82 -61.82 26.85
C LEU A 13 17.43 -62.44 26.62
N GLN A 14 16.80 -62.98 27.66
CA GLN A 14 15.51 -63.68 27.55
C GLN A 14 14.32 -62.74 27.75
N LEU A 15 14.49 -61.68 28.54
CA LEU A 15 13.39 -60.79 28.91
C LEU A 15 13.91 -59.38 29.19
N GLN A 16 13.24 -58.38 28.60
CA GLN A 16 13.48 -56.97 28.84
C GLN A 16 12.14 -56.29 29.12
N GLU A 17 11.82 -56.11 30.40
CA GLU A 17 10.60 -55.43 30.84
C GLU A 17 10.92 -54.02 31.35
N CYS A 18 10.26 -53.01 30.77
CA CYS A 18 10.32 -51.62 31.19
C CYS A 18 9.25 -51.37 32.27
N LEU A 19 9.57 -51.69 33.51
CA LEU A 19 8.64 -51.72 34.65
C LEU A 19 7.95 -50.37 34.95
N TRP A 20 8.48 -49.25 34.43
CA TRP A 20 7.99 -47.91 34.73
C TRP A 20 7.32 -47.21 33.54
N ALA A 21 7.12 -47.91 32.43
CA ALA A 21 6.51 -47.33 31.23
C ALA A 21 5.03 -46.95 31.46
N GLU A 22 4.31 -47.68 32.30
CA GLU A 22 2.88 -47.42 32.58
C GLU A 22 2.66 -46.36 33.68
N SER A 23 3.62 -46.19 34.60
CA SER A 23 3.46 -45.31 35.76
C SER A 23 4.01 -43.89 35.59
N LEU A 24 5.06 -43.70 34.77
CA LEU A 24 5.75 -42.41 34.59
C LEU A 24 5.50 -41.74 33.23
N GLY A 25 4.66 -42.34 32.39
CA GLY A 25 4.31 -41.82 31.06
C GLY A 25 5.34 -42.16 29.97
N SER A 26 5.16 -41.59 28.77
CA SER A 26 6.00 -41.90 27.60
C SER A 26 7.49 -41.62 27.86
N PHE A 27 8.37 -42.34 27.18
CA PHE A 27 9.82 -42.14 27.23
C PHE A 27 10.20 -40.67 27.08
N LYS A 28 10.74 -40.07 28.15
CA LYS A 28 11.33 -38.72 28.13
C LYS A 28 12.69 -38.78 27.43
N ASP A 29 12.97 -37.80 26.58
CA ASP A 29 14.26 -37.62 25.88
C ASP A 29 15.33 -37.03 26.84
N ASP A 30 15.40 -37.57 28.07
CA ASP A 30 16.31 -37.12 29.10
C ASP A 30 17.70 -37.71 28.88
N MET A 31 18.74 -36.90 29.03
CA MET A 31 20.12 -37.35 28.90
C MET A 31 20.58 -37.99 30.21
N LEU A 32 21.14 -39.20 30.13
CA LEU A 32 21.68 -39.89 31.29
C LEU A 32 23.16 -39.53 31.47
N LEU A 33 23.52 -39.01 32.64
CA LEU A 33 24.90 -38.78 33.03
C LEU A 33 25.34 -39.84 34.05
N VAL A 34 26.48 -40.44 33.79
CA VAL A 34 27.15 -41.40 34.65
C VAL A 34 28.36 -40.71 35.25
N GLU A 35 28.34 -40.57 36.57
CA GLU A 35 29.48 -40.12 37.37
C GLU A 35 30.22 -41.35 37.87
N THR A 36 31.51 -41.43 37.59
CA THR A 36 32.40 -42.43 38.17
C THR A 36 33.38 -41.74 39.11
N ARG A 37 33.47 -42.25 40.35
CA ARG A 37 34.34 -41.74 41.40
C ARG A 37 35.58 -42.63 41.48
N GLY A 38 36.72 -42.08 41.07
CA GLY A 38 38.01 -42.76 41.12
C GLY A 38 38.74 -42.58 42.45
N PRO A 39 39.82 -43.33 42.70
CA PRO A 39 40.71 -43.07 43.84
C PRO A 39 41.25 -41.62 43.75
N HIS A 40 41.29 -40.95 44.92
CA HIS A 40 41.63 -39.52 45.09
C HIS A 40 40.52 -38.48 44.77
N ASP A 41 39.23 -38.82 44.92
CA ASP A 41 38.08 -37.90 44.66
C ASP A 41 38.04 -37.36 43.21
N ASN A 42 38.66 -38.09 42.28
CA ASN A 42 38.60 -37.78 40.87
C ASN A 42 37.23 -38.20 40.33
N ARG A 43 36.39 -37.22 40.00
CA ARG A 43 35.07 -37.46 39.41
C ARG A 43 35.15 -37.29 37.91
N SER A 44 34.80 -38.34 37.16
CA SER A 44 34.63 -38.23 35.72
C SER A 44 33.17 -38.40 35.35
N LEU A 45 32.67 -37.50 34.50
CA LEU A 45 31.30 -37.48 34.05
C LEU A 45 31.23 -37.90 32.59
N CYS A 46 30.28 -38.77 32.29
CA CYS A 46 30.07 -39.31 30.97
C CYS A 46 28.59 -39.30 30.63
N ALA A 47 28.23 -38.88 29.42
CA ALA A 47 26.86 -38.91 28.93
C ALA A 47 26.61 -40.18 28.11
N LEU A 48 25.56 -40.90 28.48
CA LEU A 48 25.16 -42.11 27.77
C LEU A 48 24.39 -41.74 26.50
N GLU A 49 24.99 -42.01 25.35
CA GLU A 49 24.37 -41.86 24.04
C GLU A 49 24.16 -43.24 23.37
N PRO A 50 23.36 -43.33 22.29
CA PRO A 50 23.20 -44.58 21.54
C PRO A 50 24.51 -45.14 21.00
N SER A 51 25.51 -44.28 20.77
CA SER A 51 26.85 -44.63 20.30
C SER A 51 27.82 -45.02 21.43
N GLY A 52 27.34 -45.16 22.67
CA GLY A 52 28.14 -45.44 23.86
C GLY A 52 28.26 -44.24 24.79
N CYS A 53 29.21 -44.31 25.72
CA CYS A 53 29.40 -43.28 26.74
C CYS A 53 30.39 -42.21 26.25
N THR A 54 29.96 -40.95 26.15
CA THR A 54 30.81 -39.81 25.76
C THR A 54 31.27 -39.01 26.97
N PRO A 55 32.58 -38.84 27.22
CA PRO A 55 33.07 -38.08 28.36
C PRO A 55 32.70 -36.60 28.23
N LEU A 56 32.40 -35.92 29.34
CA LEU A 56 32.10 -34.48 29.36
C LEU A 56 33.15 -33.72 30.17
N PRO A 57 33.70 -32.59 29.66
CA PRO A 57 33.45 -31.99 28.34
C PRO A 57 34.18 -32.73 27.20
N SER A 58 33.56 -32.81 26.02
CA SER A 58 34.16 -33.40 24.81
C SER A 58 33.97 -32.52 23.59
N ARG A 59 34.87 -32.66 22.61
CA ARG A 59 34.81 -32.00 21.29
C ARG A 59 34.11 -32.84 20.22
N ALA A 60 33.52 -33.98 20.59
CA ALA A 60 32.77 -34.80 19.65
C ALA A 60 31.57 -34.02 19.07
N SER A 61 31.12 -34.38 17.87
CA SER A 61 29.96 -33.77 17.22
C SER A 61 28.62 -34.35 17.69
N THR A 62 28.63 -35.15 18.75
CA THR A 62 27.44 -35.81 19.27
C THR A 62 26.52 -34.83 20.00
N ARG A 63 25.31 -35.27 20.36
CA ARG A 63 24.30 -34.40 20.99
C ARG A 63 24.76 -34.01 22.39
N ALA A 64 25.27 -34.97 23.17
CA ALA A 64 25.77 -34.76 24.51
C ALA A 64 27.02 -33.86 24.54
N ALA A 65 27.97 -34.07 23.62
CA ALA A 65 29.18 -33.25 23.57
C ALA A 65 28.89 -31.77 23.24
N ARG A 66 27.97 -31.50 22.30
CA ARG A 66 27.55 -30.11 21.96
C ARG A 66 26.86 -29.37 23.11
N LEU A 67 26.19 -30.10 23.99
CA LEU A 67 25.47 -29.56 25.14
C LEU A 67 26.23 -29.78 26.45
N GLY A 68 27.45 -30.31 26.40
CA GLY A 68 28.18 -30.80 27.57
C GLY A 68 28.38 -29.75 28.67
N GLN A 69 28.73 -28.52 28.28
CA GLN A 69 28.92 -27.43 29.23
C GLN A 69 27.62 -27.00 29.91
N GLN A 70 26.50 -27.06 29.18
CA GLN A 70 25.16 -26.73 29.69
C GLN A 70 24.63 -27.84 30.61
N LEU A 71 24.88 -29.10 30.27
CA LEU A 71 24.53 -30.26 31.10
C LEU A 71 25.31 -30.26 32.43
N LEU A 72 26.60 -29.95 32.40
CA LEU A 72 27.41 -29.78 33.62
C LEU A 72 26.88 -28.64 34.50
N GLN A 73 26.45 -27.55 33.89
CA GLN A 73 25.85 -26.44 34.62
C GLN A 73 24.51 -26.82 35.26
N ASP A 74 23.66 -27.57 34.54
CA ASP A 74 22.39 -28.06 35.07
C ASP A 74 22.60 -29.03 36.24
N LEU A 75 23.59 -29.91 36.15
CA LEU A 75 23.98 -30.83 37.23
C LEU A 75 24.44 -30.07 38.49
N HIS A 76 25.35 -29.09 38.35
CA HIS A 76 25.78 -28.27 39.49
C HIS A 76 24.66 -27.40 40.08
N SER A 77 23.68 -27.01 39.27
CA SER A 77 22.54 -26.22 39.71
C SER A 77 21.40 -27.04 40.34
N GLY A 78 21.56 -28.37 40.43
CA GLY A 78 20.54 -29.27 40.98
C GLY A 78 19.31 -29.46 40.08
N GLN A 79 19.42 -29.18 38.77
CA GLN A 79 18.33 -29.35 37.80
C GLN A 79 18.24 -30.77 37.22
N CYS A 80 19.20 -31.65 37.57
CA CYS A 80 19.18 -33.06 37.18
C CYS A 80 18.66 -33.94 38.33
N LEU A 81 17.87 -34.95 38.00
CA LEU A 81 17.31 -35.90 38.95
C LEU A 81 18.32 -37.02 39.23
N GLN A 82 18.69 -37.23 40.49
CA GLN A 82 19.52 -38.36 40.90
C GLN A 82 18.70 -39.66 40.87
N LEU A 83 19.15 -40.64 40.09
CA LEU A 83 18.48 -41.95 39.98
C LEU A 83 19.16 -43.01 40.82
N TRP A 84 20.48 -42.90 41.02
CA TRP A 84 21.29 -43.86 41.76
C TRP A 84 22.53 -43.17 42.34
N ASP A 85 22.97 -43.63 43.51
CA ASP A 85 24.16 -43.16 44.21
C ASP A 85 24.81 -44.34 44.94
N ASP A 86 26.11 -44.45 44.82
CA ASP A 86 26.94 -45.46 45.46
C ASP A 86 28.35 -44.91 45.69
N ASP A 87 29.17 -45.65 46.46
CA ASP A 87 30.54 -45.25 46.77
C ASP A 87 31.40 -45.14 45.49
N LEU A 88 31.07 -45.93 44.46
CA LEU A 88 31.80 -45.98 43.18
C LEU A 88 31.30 -44.97 42.13
N GLY A 89 30.13 -44.35 42.32
CA GLY A 89 29.57 -43.45 41.32
C GLY A 89 28.12 -43.05 41.56
N ALA A 90 27.60 -42.20 40.67
CA ALA A 90 26.22 -41.74 40.70
C ALA A 90 25.63 -41.68 39.29
N LEU A 91 24.31 -41.79 39.20
CA LEU A 91 23.58 -41.77 37.94
C LEU A 91 22.54 -40.65 37.98
N TRP A 92 22.59 -39.77 36.99
CA TRP A 92 21.77 -38.57 36.90
C TRP A 92 20.96 -38.57 35.61
N ALA A 93 19.70 -38.13 35.69
CA ALA A 93 18.86 -37.85 34.53
C ALA A 93 18.66 -36.34 34.39
N CYS A 94 19.14 -35.77 33.28
CA CYS A 94 19.02 -34.35 32.98
C CYS A 94 17.95 -34.11 31.90
N PRO A 95 16.91 -33.31 32.16
CA PRO A 95 15.83 -33.08 31.22
C PRO A 95 16.29 -32.24 30.02
N MET A 96 16.06 -32.74 28.80
CA MET A 96 16.49 -32.06 27.56
C MET A 96 15.45 -31.11 26.98
N ASP A 97 14.25 -31.09 27.56
CA ASP A 97 13.07 -30.37 27.07
C ASP A 97 13.32 -28.85 26.88
N LYS A 98 14.07 -28.26 27.82
CA LYS A 98 14.51 -26.85 27.84
C LYS A 98 15.32 -26.45 26.59
N TYR A 99 16.08 -27.38 26.03
CA TYR A 99 16.96 -27.12 24.89
C TYR A 99 16.27 -27.34 23.54
N ILE A 100 15.26 -28.21 23.51
CA ILE A 100 14.50 -28.55 22.31
C ILE A 100 13.52 -27.42 22.01
N HIS A 101 12.66 -27.01 22.95
CA HIS A 101 11.62 -26.01 22.70
C HIS A 101 12.15 -24.62 22.32
N LYS A 102 13.29 -24.21 22.88
CA LYS A 102 13.87 -22.87 22.63
C LYS A 102 14.35 -22.70 21.19
N ARG A 103 14.79 -23.78 20.52
CA ARG A 103 15.24 -23.72 19.12
C ARG A 103 14.08 -23.72 18.13
N TRP A 104 13.01 -24.45 18.41
CA TRP A 104 11.81 -24.42 17.58
C TRP A 104 11.11 -23.06 17.66
N ALA A 105 11.03 -22.44 18.84
CA ALA A 105 10.45 -21.11 19.01
C ALA A 105 11.15 -20.03 18.16
N LEU A 106 12.49 -20.06 18.09
CA LEU A 106 13.26 -19.16 17.22
C LEU A 106 13.01 -19.41 15.73
N GLY A 107 12.86 -20.67 15.33
CA GLY A 107 12.49 -21.04 13.96
C GLY A 107 11.10 -20.52 13.57
N TRP A 108 10.10 -20.68 14.46
CA TRP A 108 8.76 -20.15 14.26
C TRP A 108 8.75 -18.61 14.20
N LEU A 109 9.49 -17.94 15.07
CA LEU A 109 9.60 -16.49 15.07
C LEU A 109 10.23 -15.96 13.78
N ALA A 110 11.32 -16.59 13.31
CA ALA A 110 11.97 -16.24 12.05
C ALA A 110 11.03 -16.46 10.85
N CYS A 111 10.27 -17.57 10.84
CA CYS A 111 9.29 -17.86 9.80
C CYS A 111 8.15 -16.82 9.77
N LEU A 112 7.61 -16.45 10.94
CA LEU A 112 6.57 -15.42 11.06
C LEU A 112 7.08 -14.05 10.61
N LEU A 113 8.30 -13.66 11.01
CA LEU A 113 8.93 -12.41 10.56
C LEU A 113 9.14 -12.39 9.05
N PHE A 114 9.60 -13.50 8.47
CA PHE A 114 9.79 -13.62 7.02
C PHE A 114 8.45 -13.54 6.27
N ALA A 115 7.42 -14.22 6.75
CA ALA A 115 6.07 -14.14 6.19
C ALA A 115 5.49 -12.73 6.30
N ALA A 116 5.68 -12.04 7.43
CA ALA A 116 5.26 -10.66 7.61
C ALA A 116 6.00 -9.70 6.68
N MET A 117 7.32 -9.88 6.51
CA MET A 117 8.13 -9.11 5.54
C MET A 117 7.67 -9.35 4.11
N LEU A 118 7.43 -10.60 3.71
CA LEU A 118 6.89 -10.92 2.39
C LEU A 118 5.51 -10.30 2.17
N PHE A 119 4.62 -10.40 3.16
CA PHE A 119 3.30 -9.78 3.10
C PHE A 119 3.39 -8.26 2.98
N PHE A 120 4.26 -7.61 3.75
CA PHE A 120 4.51 -6.16 3.66
C PHE A 120 5.09 -5.77 2.30
N LEU A 121 6.05 -6.54 1.77
CA LEU A 121 6.58 -6.35 0.42
C LEU A 121 5.52 -6.60 -0.66
N LEU A 122 4.58 -7.52 -0.46
CA LEU A 122 3.44 -7.74 -1.35
C LEU A 122 2.42 -6.60 -1.27
N LEU A 123 2.20 -5.99 -0.11
CA LEU A 123 1.38 -4.78 0.03
C LEU A 123 2.04 -3.60 -0.68
N LEU A 124 3.33 -3.36 -0.41
CA LEU A 124 4.12 -2.37 -1.14
C LEU A 124 4.12 -2.66 -2.64
N LYS A 125 4.29 -3.92 -3.06
CA LYS A 125 4.18 -4.28 -4.47
C LYS A 125 2.75 -4.18 -5.00
N LYS A 126 1.69 -4.32 -4.22
CA LYS A 126 0.32 -4.13 -4.70
C LYS A 126 0.04 -2.65 -4.96
N ASP A 127 0.58 -1.77 -4.12
CA ASP A 127 0.52 -0.32 -4.32
C ASP A 127 1.47 0.15 -5.42
N HIS A 128 2.67 -0.45 -5.51
CA HIS A 128 3.63 -0.18 -6.58
C HIS A 128 3.25 -0.85 -7.90
N VAL A 129 2.54 -1.97 -7.96
CA VAL A 129 2.01 -2.56 -9.20
C VAL A 129 0.75 -1.80 -9.63
N LYS A 130 -0.03 -1.27 -8.68
CA LYS A 130 -1.02 -0.23 -8.98
C LYS A 130 -0.38 1.11 -9.38
N ALA A 131 0.92 1.33 -9.16
CA ALA A 131 1.66 2.50 -9.65
C ALA A 131 2.55 2.22 -10.89
N ALA A 132 2.97 0.97 -11.12
CA ALA A 132 3.90 0.56 -12.16
C ALA A 132 3.21 -0.16 -13.33
N ALA A 133 1.98 -0.63 -13.14
CA ALA A 133 1.05 -0.96 -14.23
C ALA A 133 0.04 0.18 -14.50
N SER A 134 0.09 1.27 -13.73
CA SER A 134 -0.83 2.39 -13.91
C SER A 134 -0.32 3.33 -14.97
N GLY A 135 -1.19 3.53 -15.95
CA GLY A 135 -1.22 4.69 -16.80
C GLY A 135 -0.73 5.99 -16.19
N ARG A 136 -0.17 6.81 -17.08
CA ARG A 136 0.14 8.22 -16.87
C ARG A 136 -0.99 8.91 -16.08
N SER A 137 -0.61 9.70 -15.07
CA SER A 137 -1.57 10.39 -14.21
C SER A 137 -2.16 11.62 -14.92
N ALA A 138 -3.45 11.88 -14.71
CA ALA A 138 -4.17 13.01 -15.29
C ALA A 138 -4.95 13.76 -14.19
N LEU A 139 -4.65 15.03 -13.99
CA LEU A 139 -5.36 15.89 -13.05
C LEU A 139 -6.31 16.80 -13.82
N LEU A 140 -7.62 16.66 -13.66
CA LEU A 140 -8.61 17.53 -14.29
C LEU A 140 -8.92 18.74 -13.41
N LEU A 141 -8.91 19.92 -14.01
CA LEU A 141 -9.35 21.17 -13.43
C LEU A 141 -10.51 21.74 -14.23
N HIS A 142 -11.54 22.22 -13.53
CA HIS A 142 -12.73 22.80 -14.14
C HIS A 142 -13.24 23.93 -13.25
N SER A 143 -13.86 24.96 -13.83
CA SER A 143 -14.59 25.96 -13.07
C SER A 143 -15.98 25.48 -12.68
N ALA A 144 -16.58 26.13 -11.67
CA ALA A 144 -17.89 25.78 -11.15
C ALA A 144 -19.04 26.43 -11.96
N ASP A 145 -19.17 26.13 -13.27
CA ASP A 145 -20.16 26.78 -14.15
C ASP A 145 -21.59 26.23 -14.03
N GLY A 146 -21.83 25.37 -13.04
CA GLY A 146 -23.14 24.81 -12.71
C GLY A 146 -23.19 23.29 -12.73
N ALA A 147 -24.26 22.75 -12.15
CA ALA A 147 -24.41 21.31 -11.93
C ALA A 147 -24.45 20.47 -13.22
N GLY A 148 -24.82 21.06 -14.37
CA GLY A 148 -24.75 20.39 -15.67
C GLY A 148 -23.31 20.14 -16.11
N PHE A 149 -22.46 21.17 -15.97
CA PHE A 149 -21.05 21.10 -16.30
C PHE A 149 -20.28 20.19 -15.32
N GLU A 150 -20.55 20.26 -14.01
CA GLU A 150 -19.94 19.32 -13.04
C GLU A 150 -20.27 17.85 -13.36
N ARG A 151 -21.52 17.56 -13.78
CA ARG A 151 -21.91 16.21 -14.23
C ARG A 151 -21.15 15.78 -15.48
N LEU A 152 -20.95 16.70 -16.41
CA LEU A 152 -20.16 16.46 -17.63
C LEU A 152 -18.69 16.16 -17.30
N VAL A 153 -18.07 16.95 -16.44
CA VAL A 153 -16.71 16.72 -15.96
C VAL A 153 -16.59 15.39 -15.21
N GLY A 154 -17.56 15.08 -14.33
CA GLY A 154 -17.63 13.80 -13.62
C GLY A 154 -17.79 12.61 -14.57
N ALA A 155 -18.58 12.74 -15.64
CA ALA A 155 -18.73 11.71 -16.66
C ALA A 155 -17.43 11.50 -17.45
N LEU A 156 -16.75 12.59 -17.84
CA LEU A 156 -15.44 12.53 -18.49
C LEU A 156 -14.41 11.84 -17.58
N ALA A 157 -14.28 12.28 -16.33
CA ALA A 157 -13.36 11.69 -15.35
C ALA A 157 -13.63 10.19 -15.16
N SER A 158 -14.91 9.80 -15.02
CA SER A 158 -15.32 8.40 -14.89
C SER A 158 -15.02 7.56 -16.13
N ALA A 159 -15.18 8.14 -17.33
CA ALA A 159 -14.85 7.47 -18.58
C ALA A 159 -13.33 7.28 -18.74
N LEU A 160 -12.53 8.29 -18.36
CA LEU A 160 -11.07 8.21 -18.38
C LEU A 160 -10.53 7.17 -17.39
N CYS A 161 -11.16 6.97 -16.23
CA CYS A 161 -10.81 5.91 -15.28
C CYS A 161 -10.95 4.48 -15.83
N ARG A 162 -11.68 4.28 -16.93
CA ARG A 162 -11.77 2.97 -17.60
C ARG A 162 -10.55 2.68 -18.49
N LEU A 163 -9.71 3.68 -18.72
CA LEU A 163 -8.46 3.57 -19.44
C LEU A 163 -7.33 3.27 -18.45
N PRO A 164 -6.16 2.81 -18.92
CA PRO A 164 -4.97 2.79 -18.08
C PRO A 164 -4.50 4.25 -17.91
N LEU A 165 -5.16 4.99 -17.03
CA LEU A 165 -4.85 6.36 -16.60
C LEU A 165 -5.25 6.49 -15.13
N ARG A 166 -4.42 7.17 -14.35
CA ARG A 166 -4.79 7.55 -12.98
C ARG A 166 -5.37 8.95 -12.99
N VAL A 167 -6.68 9.03 -12.81
CA VAL A 167 -7.40 10.31 -12.90
C VAL A 167 -7.66 10.89 -11.52
N ALA A 168 -7.32 12.16 -11.33
CA ALA A 168 -7.68 12.95 -10.16
C ALA A 168 -8.56 14.13 -10.58
N VAL A 169 -9.63 14.39 -9.83
CA VAL A 169 -10.53 15.52 -10.02
C VAL A 169 -11.03 15.97 -8.65
N ASP A 170 -11.19 17.28 -8.46
CA ASP A 170 -11.64 17.90 -7.22
C ASP A 170 -13.02 17.39 -6.77
N LEU A 171 -13.91 17.08 -7.71
CA LEU A 171 -15.23 16.48 -7.47
C LEU A 171 -15.19 15.20 -6.61
N TRP A 172 -14.10 14.43 -6.66
CA TRP A 172 -13.93 13.18 -5.90
C TRP A 172 -13.20 13.35 -4.57
N SER A 173 -12.65 14.54 -4.30
CA SER A 173 -11.81 14.81 -3.13
C SER A 173 -12.36 15.97 -2.29
N ARG A 174 -13.69 16.11 -2.22
CA ARG A 174 -14.35 17.20 -1.48
C ARG A 174 -13.97 17.24 0.00
N ARG A 175 -13.69 16.08 0.62
CA ARG A 175 -13.27 16.00 2.03
C ARG A 175 -11.85 16.53 2.24
N GLU A 176 -10.92 16.15 1.37
CA GLU A 176 -9.53 16.61 1.44
C GLU A 176 -9.44 18.09 1.08
N LEU A 177 -10.23 18.52 0.08
CA LEU A 177 -10.31 19.89 -0.36
C LEU A 177 -10.90 20.81 0.72
N SER A 178 -11.90 20.35 1.48
CA SER A 178 -12.43 21.12 2.62
C SER A 178 -11.48 21.14 3.81
N ALA A 179 -10.71 20.07 4.04
CA ALA A 179 -9.77 19.99 5.16
C ALA A 179 -8.49 20.81 4.93
N GLN A 180 -7.94 20.82 3.71
CA GLN A 180 -6.65 21.44 3.38
C GLN A 180 -6.78 22.80 2.70
N GLY A 181 -7.95 23.09 2.14
CA GLY A 181 -8.21 24.24 1.28
C GLY A 181 -7.87 23.95 -0.20
N PRO A 182 -8.55 24.64 -1.15
CA PRO A 182 -8.41 24.35 -2.58
C PRO A 182 -6.99 24.51 -3.13
N LEU A 183 -6.27 25.55 -2.69
CA LEU A 183 -4.91 25.83 -3.15
C LEU A 183 -3.92 24.75 -2.69
N ALA A 184 -3.96 24.35 -1.42
CA ALA A 184 -3.04 23.36 -0.87
C ALA A 184 -3.30 21.97 -1.48
N TRP A 185 -4.57 21.59 -1.63
CA TRP A 185 -4.96 20.35 -2.29
C TRP A 185 -4.47 20.33 -3.75
N PHE A 186 -4.69 21.42 -4.49
CA PHE A 186 -4.22 21.52 -5.87
C PHE A 186 -2.70 21.40 -5.99
N HIS A 187 -1.97 22.14 -5.13
CA HIS A 187 -0.52 22.10 -5.13
C HIS A 187 0.01 20.68 -4.88
N ALA A 188 -0.59 19.95 -3.93
CA ALA A 188 -0.25 18.56 -3.64
C ALA A 188 -0.52 17.65 -4.86
N GLN A 189 -1.71 17.75 -5.47
CA GLN A 189 -2.06 16.89 -6.60
C GLN A 189 -1.28 17.19 -7.87
N ARG A 190 -1.03 18.47 -8.17
CA ARG A 190 -0.18 18.88 -9.28
C ARG A 190 1.23 18.32 -9.12
N ARG A 191 1.82 18.44 -7.92
CA ARG A 191 3.17 17.92 -7.66
C ARG A 191 3.22 16.41 -7.87
N GLN A 192 2.25 15.67 -7.33
CA GLN A 192 2.17 14.23 -7.52
C GLN A 192 2.02 13.86 -9.00
N THR A 193 1.08 14.49 -9.70
CA THR A 193 0.81 14.22 -11.13
C THR A 193 2.05 14.45 -11.99
N LEU A 194 2.76 15.57 -11.78
CA LEU A 194 3.96 15.90 -12.56
C LEU A 194 5.16 14.99 -12.21
N GLN A 195 5.30 14.55 -10.95
CA GLN A 195 6.33 13.59 -10.54
C GLN A 195 6.11 12.20 -11.16
N GLU A 196 4.86 11.81 -11.36
CA GLU A 196 4.46 10.56 -12.01
C GLU A 196 4.51 10.66 -13.56
N GLY A 197 5.08 11.75 -14.12
CA GLY A 197 5.14 11.99 -15.56
C GLY A 197 3.79 12.29 -16.20
N GLY A 198 2.79 12.61 -15.39
CA GLY A 198 1.41 12.91 -15.77
C GLY A 198 1.20 14.28 -16.44
N VAL A 199 -0.06 14.61 -16.68
CA VAL A 199 -0.50 15.86 -17.31
C VAL A 199 -1.62 16.49 -16.50
N VAL A 200 -1.60 17.81 -16.40
CA VAL A 200 -2.71 18.60 -15.86
C VAL A 200 -3.62 19.04 -17.02
N VAL A 201 -4.90 18.69 -16.95
CA VAL A 201 -5.91 19.02 -17.94
C VAL A 201 -6.73 20.22 -17.46
N LEU A 202 -6.64 21.32 -18.20
CA LEU A 202 -7.46 22.52 -17.98
C LEU A 202 -8.73 22.41 -18.82
N LEU A 203 -9.87 22.15 -18.19
CA LEU A 203 -11.18 22.14 -18.85
C LEU A 203 -11.71 23.56 -18.90
N PHE A 204 -11.74 24.13 -20.11
CA PHE A 204 -12.24 25.47 -20.36
C PHE A 204 -13.73 25.45 -20.69
N SER A 205 -14.40 26.43 -20.10
CA SER A 205 -15.81 26.78 -20.23
C SER A 205 -15.92 28.31 -20.23
N PRO A 206 -17.10 28.88 -20.52
CA PRO A 206 -17.29 30.33 -20.43
C PRO A 206 -16.88 30.93 -19.08
N GLY A 207 -17.17 30.26 -17.95
CA GLY A 207 -16.77 30.76 -16.63
C GLY A 207 -15.29 30.56 -16.33
N ALA A 208 -14.65 29.46 -16.78
CA ALA A 208 -13.20 29.30 -16.67
C ALA A 208 -12.45 30.40 -17.43
N VAL A 209 -12.94 30.77 -18.62
CA VAL A 209 -12.37 31.86 -19.43
C VAL A 209 -12.56 33.21 -18.74
N ALA A 210 -13.73 33.47 -18.17
CA ALA A 210 -13.98 34.69 -17.39
C ALA A 210 -13.01 34.81 -16.20
N LEU A 211 -12.85 33.73 -15.42
CA LEU A 211 -11.89 33.66 -14.30
C LEU A 211 -10.45 33.92 -14.77
N CYS A 212 -10.05 33.35 -15.90
CA CYS A 212 -8.73 33.59 -16.47
C CYS A 212 -8.54 35.07 -16.85
N HIS A 213 -9.54 35.71 -17.47
CA HIS A 213 -9.46 37.13 -17.82
C HIS A 213 -9.35 38.02 -16.59
N GLU A 214 -10.16 37.76 -15.56
CA GLU A 214 -10.08 38.51 -14.30
C GLU A 214 -8.71 38.36 -13.64
N TRP A 215 -8.16 37.14 -13.61
CA TRP A 215 -6.83 36.89 -13.05
C TRP A 215 -5.69 37.54 -13.84
N LEU A 216 -5.84 37.71 -15.16
CA LEU A 216 -4.81 38.28 -16.04
C LEU A 216 -4.79 39.81 -16.07
N GLN A 217 -5.85 40.48 -15.63
CA GLN A 217 -6.01 41.93 -15.79
C GLN A 217 -5.54 42.78 -14.59
N ASP A 218 -4.96 42.16 -13.54
CA ASP A 218 -4.46 42.82 -12.30
C ASP A 218 -5.48 43.71 -11.57
N GLY A 219 -6.04 43.20 -10.46
CA GLY A 219 -6.45 44.04 -9.33
C GLY A 219 -7.81 43.76 -8.69
N ALA A 220 -7.85 42.73 -7.84
CA ALA A 220 -8.93 42.33 -6.94
C ALA A 220 -10.14 41.65 -7.59
N PRO A 221 -10.51 40.43 -7.14
CA PRO A 221 -11.78 39.83 -7.54
C PRO A 221 -12.90 40.76 -7.09
N ALA A 222 -13.85 41.06 -7.97
CA ALA A 222 -15.05 41.80 -7.56
C ALA A 222 -15.67 41.07 -6.35
N PRO A 223 -15.80 41.74 -5.17
CA PRO A 223 -16.30 41.09 -3.98
C PRO A 223 -17.78 40.77 -4.18
N GLY A 224 -18.09 39.50 -4.43
CA GLY A 224 -19.47 39.00 -4.45
C GLY A 224 -19.86 38.07 -5.60
N ALA A 225 -19.02 37.84 -6.62
CA ALA A 225 -19.41 37.00 -7.77
C ALA A 225 -18.96 35.52 -7.67
N HIS A 226 -17.98 35.22 -6.82
CA HIS A 226 -17.30 33.92 -6.83
C HIS A 226 -17.75 33.03 -5.68
N CYS A 227 -18.05 31.78 -6.01
CA CYS A 227 -18.27 30.75 -5.00
C CYS A 227 -16.97 30.58 -4.19
N PRO A 228 -16.97 30.67 -2.85
CA PRO A 228 -15.79 30.57 -1.98
C PRO A 228 -14.97 29.26 -2.13
N HIS A 229 -15.45 28.33 -2.95
CA HIS A 229 -14.89 26.99 -3.15
C HIS A 229 -14.40 26.73 -4.57
N ASP A 230 -14.22 27.76 -5.41
CA ASP A 230 -13.76 27.54 -6.78
C ASP A 230 -12.28 27.10 -6.84
N ALA A 231 -12.08 25.78 -6.96
CA ALA A 231 -10.77 25.15 -7.06
C ALA A 231 -10.01 25.60 -8.31
N PHE A 232 -10.70 25.96 -9.40
CA PHE A 232 -10.08 26.45 -10.61
C PHE A 232 -9.39 27.79 -10.39
N ALA A 233 -10.11 28.76 -9.81
CA ALA A 233 -9.56 30.08 -9.50
C ALA A 233 -8.34 29.96 -8.57
N ALA A 234 -8.42 29.13 -7.53
CA ALA A 234 -7.29 28.86 -6.64
C ALA A 234 -6.09 28.25 -7.39
N SER A 235 -6.35 27.35 -8.35
CA SER A 235 -5.30 26.68 -9.12
C SER A 235 -4.49 27.63 -10.00
N LEU A 236 -5.08 28.74 -10.48
CA LEU A 236 -4.41 29.71 -11.36
C LEU A 236 -3.14 30.28 -10.71
N SER A 237 -3.11 30.44 -9.38
CA SER A 237 -1.92 30.85 -8.62
C SER A 237 -0.69 29.96 -8.88
N CYS A 238 -0.93 28.66 -9.10
CA CYS A 238 0.10 27.66 -9.32
C CYS A 238 0.34 27.36 -10.80
N VAL A 239 -0.68 27.54 -11.65
CA VAL A 239 -0.62 27.24 -13.08
C VAL A 239 0.02 28.39 -13.86
N LEU A 240 -0.41 29.63 -13.60
CA LEU A 240 -0.03 30.81 -14.36
C LEU A 240 1.50 31.03 -14.46
N PRO A 241 2.29 30.85 -13.39
CA PRO A 241 3.75 31.01 -13.48
C PRO A 241 4.39 30.06 -14.50
N ASP A 242 3.88 28.84 -14.67
CA ASP A 242 4.44 27.90 -15.65
C ASP A 242 4.16 28.36 -17.09
N PHE A 243 3.00 28.97 -17.35
CA PHE A 243 2.66 29.51 -18.66
C PHE A 243 3.49 30.75 -18.99
N LEU A 244 3.61 31.69 -18.04
CA LEU A 244 4.42 32.90 -18.20
C LEU A 244 5.91 32.58 -18.39
N GLN A 245 6.41 31.51 -17.76
CA GLN A 245 7.81 31.08 -17.88
C GLN A 245 8.07 30.12 -19.05
N GLY A 246 7.07 29.81 -19.88
CA GLY A 246 7.20 28.85 -21.00
C GLY A 246 7.44 27.40 -20.57
N ARG A 247 7.16 27.05 -19.31
CA ARG A 247 7.33 25.70 -18.73
C ARG A 247 6.08 24.82 -18.84
N ALA A 248 5.03 25.32 -19.47
CA ALA A 248 3.74 24.64 -19.54
C ALA A 248 3.73 23.46 -20.55
N HIS A 249 4.56 23.50 -21.59
CA HIS A 249 4.61 22.45 -22.61
C HIS A 249 4.92 21.07 -22.01
N GLY A 250 4.12 20.07 -22.40
CA GLY A 250 4.26 18.68 -21.93
C GLY A 250 3.74 18.42 -20.51
N ARG A 251 3.40 19.47 -19.75
CA ARG A 251 2.86 19.40 -18.38
C ARG A 251 1.37 19.72 -18.31
N TYR A 252 0.90 20.58 -19.21
CA TYR A 252 -0.50 21.00 -19.30
C TYR A 252 -1.06 20.75 -20.69
N ILE A 253 -2.36 20.46 -20.74
CA ILE A 253 -3.17 20.49 -21.95
C ILE A 253 -4.50 21.17 -21.65
N GLY A 254 -5.06 21.86 -22.64
CA GLY A 254 -6.41 22.40 -22.56
C GLY A 254 -7.43 21.45 -23.19
N ALA A 255 -8.67 21.50 -22.71
CA ALA A 255 -9.80 20.89 -23.38
C ALA A 255 -11.03 21.79 -23.29
N CYS A 256 -11.80 21.88 -24.37
CA CYS A 256 -13.09 22.55 -24.44
C CYS A 256 -14.14 21.54 -24.90
N PHE A 257 -15.39 21.67 -24.48
CA PHE A 257 -16.46 20.84 -25.02
C PHE A 257 -17.10 21.54 -26.24
N ASP A 258 -17.24 20.79 -27.33
CA ASP A 258 -17.91 21.22 -28.55
C ASP A 258 -19.29 21.77 -28.21
N GLY A 259 -19.66 22.91 -28.79
CA GLY A 259 -20.95 23.58 -28.54
C GLY A 259 -21.02 24.37 -27.22
N LEU A 260 -20.14 24.15 -26.24
CA LEU A 260 -20.09 24.95 -25.01
C LEU A 260 -19.07 26.09 -25.08
N LEU A 261 -17.91 25.86 -25.70
CA LEU A 261 -16.86 26.87 -25.86
C LEU A 261 -16.02 26.58 -27.11
N HIS A 262 -15.77 27.62 -27.92
CA HIS A 262 -14.83 27.52 -29.03
C HIS A 262 -13.38 27.66 -28.51
N PRO A 263 -12.40 26.86 -29.00
CA PRO A 263 -11.00 26.97 -28.57
C PRO A 263 -10.40 28.38 -28.73
N ASP A 264 -10.89 29.16 -29.70
CA ASP A 264 -10.46 30.55 -29.91
C ASP A 264 -10.88 31.53 -28.81
N ALA A 265 -11.85 31.13 -27.97
CA ALA A 265 -12.23 31.90 -26.79
C ALA A 265 -11.26 31.70 -25.62
N VAL A 266 -10.41 30.66 -25.65
CA VAL A 266 -9.40 30.42 -24.59
C VAL A 266 -8.35 31.54 -24.63
N PRO A 267 -7.97 32.16 -23.50
CA PRO A 267 -7.01 33.26 -23.49
C PRO A 267 -5.68 32.88 -24.13
N ALA A 268 -5.08 33.83 -24.86
CA ALA A 268 -3.89 33.59 -25.68
C ALA A 268 -2.73 32.95 -24.91
N LEU A 269 -2.56 33.30 -23.63
CA LEU A 269 -1.55 32.71 -22.76
C LEU A 269 -1.69 31.19 -22.65
N PHE A 270 -2.92 30.68 -22.47
CA PHE A 270 -3.18 29.25 -22.30
C PHE A 270 -3.14 28.49 -23.63
N ARG A 271 -3.24 29.18 -24.78
CA ARG A 271 -3.04 28.59 -26.11
C ARG A 271 -1.58 28.27 -26.44
N ALA A 272 -0.64 28.55 -25.53
CA ALA A 272 0.73 28.04 -25.65
C ALA A 272 0.77 26.51 -25.61
N VAL A 273 -0.18 25.85 -24.94
CA VAL A 273 -0.30 24.37 -24.92
C VAL A 273 -1.44 23.91 -25.86
N PRO A 274 -1.44 22.65 -26.34
CA PRO A 274 -2.54 22.18 -27.18
C PRO A 274 -3.87 22.22 -26.43
N VAL A 275 -4.90 22.75 -27.10
CA VAL A 275 -6.28 22.81 -26.62
C VAL A 275 -7.14 21.93 -27.51
N PHE A 276 -7.74 20.90 -26.94
CA PHE A 276 -8.53 19.92 -27.68
C PHE A 276 -10.03 20.20 -27.58
N SER A 277 -10.74 20.01 -28.68
CA SER A 277 -12.20 20.05 -28.72
C SER A 277 -12.80 18.66 -28.43
N LEU A 278 -13.69 18.54 -27.46
CA LEU A 278 -14.30 17.26 -27.07
C LEU A 278 -15.80 17.25 -27.38
N PRO A 279 -16.34 16.22 -28.06
CA PRO A 279 -15.69 14.94 -28.38
C PRO A 279 -14.94 14.88 -29.72
N SER A 280 -14.97 15.92 -30.57
CA SER A 280 -14.44 15.86 -31.95
C SER A 280 -12.96 15.46 -32.07
N GLN A 281 -12.10 15.90 -31.15
CA GLN A 281 -10.66 15.62 -31.09
C GLN A 281 -10.28 14.68 -29.93
N LEU A 282 -11.24 13.89 -29.46
CA LEU A 282 -11.02 12.95 -28.36
C LEU A 282 -9.91 11.91 -28.62
N PRO A 283 -9.69 11.37 -29.84
CA PRO A 283 -8.55 10.49 -30.10
C PRO A 283 -7.20 11.18 -29.84
N ASP A 284 -7.04 12.42 -30.29
CA ASP A 284 -5.81 13.21 -30.12
C ASP A 284 -5.61 13.60 -28.65
N PHE A 285 -6.69 13.97 -27.96
CA PHE A 285 -6.70 14.21 -26.52
C PHE A 285 -6.22 12.97 -25.74
N LEU A 286 -6.74 11.77 -26.05
CA LEU A 286 -6.31 10.53 -25.42
C LEU A 286 -4.87 10.15 -25.75
N GLY A 287 -4.39 10.48 -26.95
CA GLY A 287 -2.98 10.34 -27.33
C GLY A 287 -2.08 11.26 -26.50
N ALA A 288 -2.46 12.52 -26.35
CA ALA A 288 -1.74 13.50 -25.54
C ALA A 288 -1.66 13.10 -24.06
N LEU A 289 -2.74 12.51 -23.51
CA LEU A 289 -2.76 11.97 -22.15
C LEU A 289 -1.84 10.77 -21.96
N GLN A 290 -1.78 9.86 -22.93
CA GLN A 290 -0.95 8.65 -22.81
C GLN A 290 0.54 8.88 -23.12
N GLY A 291 0.87 9.93 -23.87
CA GLY A 291 2.24 10.35 -24.15
C GLY A 291 2.86 9.69 -25.40
N PRO A 292 4.06 10.16 -25.81
CA PRO A 292 4.73 9.67 -27.01
C PRO A 292 5.10 8.18 -26.85
N GLY A 293 4.48 7.32 -27.65
CA GLY A 293 4.74 5.86 -27.68
C GLY A 293 3.57 4.97 -27.23
N ALA A 294 2.43 5.55 -26.86
CA ALA A 294 1.32 4.78 -26.31
C ALA A 294 0.15 4.60 -27.29
N SER A 295 -0.09 3.33 -27.62
CA SER A 295 -1.24 2.79 -28.37
C SER A 295 -1.22 2.97 -29.89
N SER A 296 -1.67 1.92 -30.60
CA SER A 296 -1.91 2.00 -32.04
C SER A 296 -3.08 2.96 -32.34
N PRO A 297 -3.07 3.68 -33.48
CA PRO A 297 -4.14 4.60 -33.85
C PRO A 297 -5.54 3.96 -33.81
N GLY A 298 -5.64 2.68 -34.19
CA GLY A 298 -6.91 1.94 -34.13
C GLY A 298 -7.41 1.65 -32.71
N LEU A 299 -6.52 1.43 -31.73
CA LEU A 299 -6.92 1.26 -30.33
C LEU A 299 -7.36 2.60 -29.71
N LEU A 300 -6.67 3.69 -30.05
CA LEU A 300 -7.04 5.04 -29.61
C LEU A 300 -8.42 5.43 -30.13
N GLY A 301 -8.71 5.16 -31.41
CA GLY A 301 -10.03 5.40 -32.01
C GLY A 301 -11.14 4.65 -31.26
N LYS A 302 -10.95 3.35 -30.96
CA LYS A 302 -11.93 2.56 -30.19
C LYS A 302 -12.15 3.09 -28.77
N ARG A 303 -11.08 3.49 -28.08
CA ARG A 303 -11.15 4.08 -26.73
C ARG A 303 -11.85 5.44 -26.75
N ALA A 304 -11.54 6.27 -27.75
CA ALA A 304 -12.20 7.56 -27.94
C ALA A 304 -13.69 7.37 -28.19
N GLU A 305 -14.09 6.43 -29.05
CA GLU A 305 -15.51 6.15 -29.29
C GLU A 305 -16.22 5.68 -28.01
N GLN A 306 -15.59 4.82 -27.21
CA GLN A 306 -16.12 4.38 -25.92
C GLN A 306 -16.31 5.56 -24.95
N VAL A 307 -15.32 6.46 -24.85
CA VAL A 307 -15.39 7.64 -23.98
C VAL A 307 -16.45 8.62 -24.50
N SER A 308 -16.53 8.84 -25.82
CA SER A 308 -17.54 9.70 -26.45
C SER A 308 -18.96 9.20 -26.15
N ARG A 309 -19.22 7.89 -26.30
CA ARG A 309 -20.53 7.31 -25.97
C ARG A 309 -20.89 7.45 -24.49
N ALA A 310 -19.89 7.34 -23.60
CA ALA A 310 -20.11 7.54 -22.17
C ALA A 310 -20.38 9.01 -21.80
N LEU A 311 -19.83 9.94 -22.57
CA LEU A 311 -19.95 11.38 -22.38
C LEU A 311 -21.27 11.95 -22.93
N GLN A 312 -21.78 11.39 -24.04
CA GLN A 312 -22.94 11.90 -24.78
C GLN A 312 -24.15 12.24 -23.89
N PRO A 313 -24.62 11.37 -22.97
CA PRO A 313 -25.78 11.68 -22.14
C PRO A 313 -25.54 12.88 -21.21
N ALA A 314 -24.30 13.09 -20.75
CA ALA A 314 -23.96 14.21 -19.90
C ALA A 314 -23.85 15.51 -20.72
N LEU A 315 -23.36 15.45 -21.95
CA LEU A 315 -23.34 16.58 -22.89
C LEU A 315 -24.76 17.05 -23.21
N ASP A 316 -25.63 16.14 -23.64
CA ASP A 316 -27.02 16.46 -24.00
C ASP A 316 -27.75 17.11 -22.81
N ASN A 317 -27.59 16.54 -21.62
CA ASN A 317 -28.16 17.10 -20.38
C ASN A 317 -27.58 18.48 -20.01
N CYS A 318 -26.30 18.72 -20.32
CA CYS A 318 -25.67 20.02 -20.09
C CYS A 318 -26.24 21.08 -21.03
N PHE A 319 -26.44 20.76 -22.32
CA PHE A 319 -27.09 21.66 -23.28
C PHE A 319 -28.54 21.96 -22.93
N LEU A 320 -29.30 20.96 -22.50
CA LEU A 320 -30.67 21.16 -22.01
C LEU A 320 -30.71 22.09 -20.79
N SER A 321 -29.71 21.99 -19.91
CA SER A 321 -29.60 22.88 -18.74
C SER A 321 -29.22 24.32 -19.13
N LEU A 322 -28.49 24.52 -20.24
CA LEU A 322 -28.18 25.85 -20.79
C LEU A 322 -29.37 26.48 -21.53
N GLY A 323 -30.22 25.66 -22.17
CA GLY A 323 -31.38 26.11 -22.95
C GLY A 323 -32.64 26.41 -22.14
N SER A 324 -32.67 26.08 -20.84
CA SER A 324 -33.80 26.43 -19.97
C SER A 324 -33.72 27.92 -19.59
N PRO A 325 -34.76 28.74 -19.85
CA PRO A 325 -34.80 30.12 -19.37
C PRO A 325 -34.72 30.11 -17.85
N ARG A 326 -33.79 30.88 -17.28
CA ARG A 326 -33.82 31.21 -15.85
C ARG A 326 -35.11 31.99 -15.57
N GLU A 327 -36.15 31.29 -15.15
CA GLU A 327 -37.42 31.87 -14.76
C GLU A 327 -37.26 32.63 -13.42
N GLY A 328 -37.37 33.95 -13.52
CA GLY A 328 -37.77 34.93 -12.49
C GLY A 328 -37.39 34.70 -11.02
N ARG A 329 -36.37 35.41 -10.55
CA ARG A 329 -36.37 35.95 -9.17
C ARG A 329 -36.72 37.44 -9.23
N GLY A 330 -37.97 37.73 -9.58
CA GLY A 330 -38.60 39.03 -9.35
C GLY A 330 -39.34 38.98 -8.02
N THR A 331 -38.67 39.34 -6.92
CA THR A 331 -39.39 39.72 -5.70
C THR A 331 -39.82 41.18 -5.84
N GLY A 332 -41.01 41.38 -6.42
CA GLY A 332 -41.77 42.60 -6.20
C GLY A 332 -42.23 42.62 -4.75
N HIS A 333 -41.73 43.55 -3.95
CA HIS A 333 -42.37 43.91 -2.69
C HIS A 333 -43.34 45.03 -3.01
N GLY A 334 -44.61 44.68 -3.15
CA GLY A 334 -45.70 45.63 -3.22
C GLY A 334 -45.82 46.36 -1.89
N ALA A 335 -45.80 47.69 -1.95
CA ALA A 335 -46.26 48.53 -0.88
C ALA A 335 -47.76 48.28 -0.67
N GLU A 336 -48.12 47.83 0.53
CA GLU A 336 -49.49 47.88 1.01
C GLU A 336 -49.62 49.09 1.94
N ASP A 337 -50.21 50.14 1.38
CA ASP A 337 -50.79 51.28 2.08
C ASP A 337 -52.22 50.90 2.47
N ARG A 338 -52.58 51.03 3.76
CA ARG A 338 -53.97 51.20 4.22
C ARG A 338 -54.00 51.67 5.68
N THR A 339 -54.41 52.93 5.82
CA THR A 339 -55.41 53.47 6.76
C THR A 339 -55.57 52.82 8.13
#